data_AF-A0A0F7S6Q2-F1
#
_entry.id   AF-A0A0F7S6Q2-F1
#
_cell.length_a   1.000
_cell.length_b   1.000
_cell.length_c   1.000
_cell.angle_alpha   90.00
_cell.angle_beta   90.00
_cell.angle_gamma   90.00
#
_symmetry.space_group_name_H-M   'P 1'
#
loop_
_entity.id
_entity.type
_entity.pdbx_description
1 polymer ?
#
loop_
_entity_poly.entity_id
_entity_poly.type
_entity_poly.pdbx_seq_one_letter_code
_entity_poly.pdbx_strand_id
1 'polypeptide(L)'
;MISGPSLALALYGPNAISHWRTLLGPTKAYKSKYSHPHCLRARYGLGDTRNGFHGSDSPESAKRELGLVFDGWDTEWWRLQREQEKLPSDQDGKLNPLGF
;
A
#
# COMPACT_ATOMS: atom_id res chain seq x y z
N MET A 1 -2.59 15.71 -3.22
CA MET A 1 -3.45 15.01 -2.23
C MET A 1 -3.30 15.71 -0.88
N ILE A 2 -4.12 16.73 -0.58
CA ILE A 2 -4.08 17.46 0.71
C ILE A 2 -5.47 17.87 1.22
N SER A 3 -6.54 17.35 0.61
CA SER A 3 -7.92 17.75 0.89
C SER A 3 -8.56 17.05 2.09
N GLY A 4 -7.79 16.23 2.83
CA GLY A 4 -8.27 15.43 3.95
C GLY A 4 -7.26 14.38 4.41
N PRO A 5 -7.57 13.64 5.49
CA PRO A 5 -6.71 12.58 6.00
C PRO A 5 -6.54 11.45 4.99
N SER A 6 -5.39 10.77 5.05
CA SER A 6 -5.05 9.63 4.19
C SER A 6 -4.49 8.50 5.05
N LEU A 7 -4.72 7.25 4.64
CA LEU A 7 -4.15 6.07 5.27
C LEU A 7 -2.92 5.61 4.48
N ALA A 8 -1.78 5.52 5.15
CA ALA A 8 -0.55 4.92 4.63
C ALA A 8 -0.42 3.48 5.10
N LEU A 9 -0.01 2.56 4.22
CA LEU A 9 0.17 1.14 4.54
C LEU A 9 1.49 0.63 3.95
N ALA A 10 2.25 -0.14 4.74
CA ALA A 10 3.39 -0.91 4.25
C ALA A 10 3.01 -2.40 4.17
N LEU A 11 2.71 -2.87 2.96
CA LEU A 11 2.26 -4.26 2.71
C LEU A 11 3.46 -5.17 2.42
N TYR A 12 3.42 -6.39 2.95
CA TYR A 12 4.43 -7.43 2.72
C TYR A 12 3.78 -8.71 2.24
N GLY A 13 4.45 -9.42 1.33
CA GLY A 13 4.03 -10.73 0.85
C GLY A 13 4.64 -11.08 -0.51
N PRO A 14 4.40 -12.31 -1.00
CA PRO A 14 4.86 -12.73 -2.32
C PRO A 14 4.28 -11.83 -3.40
N ASN A 15 5.14 -11.27 -4.26
CA ASN A 15 4.74 -10.38 -5.35
C ASN A 15 3.86 -9.19 -4.89
N ALA A 16 4.06 -8.68 -3.68
CA ALA A 16 3.18 -7.69 -3.03
C ALA A 16 2.80 -6.51 -3.93
N ILE A 17 3.77 -5.94 -4.66
CA ILE A 17 3.53 -4.81 -5.59
C ILE A 17 2.56 -5.20 -6.69
N SER A 18 2.82 -6.32 -7.38
CA SER A 18 1.97 -6.80 -8.48
C SER A 18 0.57 -7.16 -8.00
N HIS A 19 0.49 -7.87 -6.87
CA HIS A 19 -0.78 -8.23 -6.25
C HIS A 19 -1.59 -7.01 -5.83
N TRP A 20 -0.96 -6.04 -5.17
CA TRP A 20 -1.63 -4.80 -4.77
C TRP A 20 -2.15 -4.04 -5.99
N ARG A 21 -1.32 -3.86 -7.03
CA ARG A 21 -1.74 -3.20 -8.27
C ARG A 21 -2.89 -3.91 -8.98
N THR A 22 -2.91 -5.24 -8.94
CA THR A 22 -4.02 -6.05 -9.46
C THR A 22 -5.30 -5.78 -8.68
N LEU A 23 -5.24 -5.72 -7.34
CA LEU A 23 -6.38 -5.37 -6.50
C LEU A 23 -6.88 -3.94 -6.73
N LEU A 24 -5.96 -2.98 -6.92
CA LEU A 24 -6.31 -1.60 -7.26
C LEU A 24 -7.06 -1.53 -8.59
N GLY A 25 -6.60 -2.30 -9.58
CA GLY A 25 -7.06 -2.23 -10.96
C GLY A 25 -6.53 -1.02 -11.72
N PRO A 26 -6.97 -0.84 -12.99
CA PRO A 26 -6.45 0.22 -13.86
C PRO A 26 -6.61 1.63 -13.28
N THR A 27 -5.69 2.54 -13.60
CA THR A 27 -5.71 3.92 -13.08
C THR A 27 -6.94 4.70 -13.53
N LYS A 28 -7.43 4.45 -14.75
CA LYS A 28 -8.63 5.08 -15.31
C LYS A 28 -9.88 4.38 -14.75
N ALA A 29 -10.48 4.98 -13.72
CA ALA A 29 -11.56 4.38 -12.94
C ALA A 29 -12.79 4.08 -13.80
N TYR A 30 -13.13 4.97 -14.75
CA TYR A 30 -14.28 4.76 -15.63
C TYR A 30 -14.14 3.52 -16.51
N LYS A 31 -12.97 3.30 -17.11
CA LYS A 31 -12.70 2.08 -17.89
C LYS A 31 -12.67 0.83 -17.01
N SER A 32 -12.23 0.99 -15.76
CA SER A 32 -12.16 -0.10 -14.78
C SER A 32 -13.54 -0.60 -14.37
N LYS A 33 -14.56 0.27 -14.29
CA LYS A 33 -15.93 -0.14 -13.98
C LYS A 33 -16.50 -1.17 -14.96
N TYR A 34 -16.10 -1.11 -16.23
CA TYR A 34 -16.55 -2.07 -17.25
C TYR A 34 -15.64 -3.30 -17.36
N SER A 35 -14.32 -3.12 -17.25
CA SER A 35 -13.35 -4.21 -17.48
C SER A 35 -13.02 -5.02 -16.24
N HIS A 36 -13.02 -4.39 -15.06
CA HIS A 36 -12.61 -4.98 -13.79
C HIS A 36 -13.55 -4.50 -12.66
N PRO A 37 -14.86 -4.79 -12.73
CA PRO A 37 -15.88 -4.21 -11.83
C PRO A 37 -15.64 -4.50 -10.35
N HIS A 38 -14.85 -5.53 -10.03
CA HIS A 38 -14.54 -5.95 -8.67
C HIS A 38 -13.26 -5.32 -8.09
N CYS A 39 -12.47 -4.58 -8.87
CA CYS A 39 -11.27 -3.92 -8.36
C CYS A 39 -11.61 -2.72 -7.47
N LEU A 40 -10.67 -2.31 -6.62
CA LEU A 40 -10.90 -1.26 -5.63
C LEU A 40 -11.24 0.09 -6.28
N ARG A 41 -10.53 0.47 -7.36
CA ARG A 41 -10.81 1.73 -8.08
C ARG A 41 -12.16 1.73 -8.79
N ALA A 42 -12.65 0.58 -9.25
CA ALA A 42 -13.99 0.49 -9.83
C ALA A 42 -15.09 0.64 -8.78
N ARG A 43 -14.90 0.02 -7.60
CA ARG A 43 -15.89 0.02 -6.51
C ARG A 43 -15.95 1.35 -5.75
N TYR A 44 -14.80 1.98 -5.50
CA TYR A 44 -14.70 3.15 -4.61
C TYR A 44 -14.17 4.42 -5.28
N GLY A 45 -13.67 4.33 -6.52
CA GLY A 45 -13.21 5.50 -7.26
C GLY A 45 -14.36 6.36 -7.79
N LEU A 46 -14.22 7.68 -7.62
CA LEU A 46 -15.18 8.69 -8.10
C LEU A 46 -14.81 9.26 -9.48
N GLY A 47 -13.59 9.02 -9.95
CA GLY A 47 -13.10 9.46 -11.26
C GLY A 47 -11.62 9.13 -11.43
N ASP A 48 -11.03 9.53 -12.55
CA ASP A 48 -9.64 9.18 -12.86
C ASP A 48 -8.62 9.82 -11.91
N THR A 49 -8.85 11.07 -11.51
CA THR A 49 -8.02 11.78 -10.51
C THR A 49 -8.43 11.49 -9.07
N ARG A 50 -9.71 11.14 -8.86
CA ARG A 50 -10.29 10.78 -7.55
C ARG A 50 -10.55 9.27 -7.49
N ASN A 51 -9.53 8.47 -7.80
CA ASN A 51 -9.65 7.02 -7.86
C ASN A 51 -9.48 6.33 -6.48
N GLY A 52 -9.12 7.09 -5.44
CA GLY A 52 -9.12 6.67 -4.04
C GLY A 52 -7.88 5.90 -3.57
N PHE A 53 -7.00 5.47 -4.46
CA PHE A 53 -5.90 4.57 -4.09
C PHE A 53 -4.60 4.85 -4.83
N HIS A 54 -3.50 4.76 -4.07
CA HIS A 54 -2.13 4.78 -4.55
C HIS A 54 -1.45 3.41 -4.31
N GLY A 55 -0.44 3.11 -5.11
CA GLY A 55 0.41 1.95 -4.93
C GLY A 55 1.64 2.08 -5.83
N SER A 56 2.80 1.79 -5.26
CA SER A 56 4.08 1.81 -5.98
C SER A 56 4.06 0.85 -7.17
N ASP A 57 4.86 1.15 -8.19
CA ASP A 57 4.89 0.39 -9.46
C ASP A 57 6.09 -0.57 -9.60
N SER A 58 7.06 -0.45 -8.70
CA SER A 58 8.37 -1.08 -8.77
C SER A 58 8.99 -1.18 -7.37
N PRO A 59 9.91 -2.14 -7.11
CA PRO A 59 10.62 -2.22 -5.84
C PRO A 59 11.36 -0.92 -5.48
N GLU A 60 11.92 -0.24 -6.47
CA GLU A 60 12.66 1.01 -6.32
C GLU A 60 11.72 2.16 -5.92
N SER A 61 10.55 2.27 -6.56
CA SER A 61 9.53 3.25 -6.15
C SER A 61 8.98 2.94 -4.77
N ALA A 62 8.74 1.67 -4.43
CA ALA A 62 8.25 1.28 -3.11
C ALA A 62 9.24 1.66 -2.01
N LYS A 63 10.53 1.36 -2.18
CA LYS A 63 11.58 1.73 -1.21
C LYS A 63 11.65 3.24 -1.01
N ARG A 64 11.59 4.02 -2.10
CA ARG A 64 11.60 5.49 -2.04
C ARG A 64 10.34 6.04 -1.36
N GLU A 65 9.15 5.58 -1.78
CA GLU A 65 7.87 6.09 -1.29
C GLU A 65 7.65 5.76 0.18
N LEU A 66 8.00 4.56 0.63
CA LEU A 66 7.90 4.19 2.04
C LEU A 66 8.82 5.06 2.91
N GLY A 67 10.04 5.36 2.44
CA GLY A 67 10.95 6.30 3.12
C GLY A 67 10.49 7.75 3.15
N LEU A 68 9.57 8.16 2.27
CA LEU A 68 8.94 9.49 2.32
C LEU A 68 7.78 9.54 3.31
N VAL A 69 7.14 8.40 3.58
CA VAL A 69 5.88 8.32 4.34
C VAL A 69 6.12 7.90 5.79
N PHE A 70 7.07 7.01 6.04
CA PHE A 70 7.38 6.49 7.37
C PHE A 70 8.75 6.99 7.81
N ASP A 71 8.79 7.74 8.91
CA ASP A 71 10.05 8.25 9.46
C ASP A 71 10.95 7.10 9.93
N GLY A 72 12.25 7.21 9.67
CA GLY A 72 13.23 6.17 10.00
C GLY A 72 13.06 4.84 9.25
N TRP A 73 12.33 4.81 8.12
CA TRP A 73 12.06 3.57 7.38
C TRP A 73 13.33 2.89 6.85
N ASP A 74 13.49 1.61 7.19
CA ASP A 74 14.48 0.70 6.60
C ASP A 74 13.78 -0.49 5.95
N THR A 75 13.79 -0.53 4.62
CA THR A 75 13.17 -1.60 3.83
C THR A 75 13.80 -2.96 4.06
N GLU A 76 15.13 -3.05 4.21
CA GLU A 76 15.80 -4.33 4.37
C GLU A 76 15.54 -4.90 5.76
N TRP A 77 15.64 -4.05 6.79
CA TRP A 77 15.27 -4.43 8.15
C TRP A 77 13.81 -4.88 8.23
N TRP A 78 12.88 -4.10 7.65
CA TRP A 78 11.46 -4.43 7.62
C TRP A 78 11.21 -5.79 6.95
N ARG A 79 11.86 -6.03 5.81
CA ARG A 79 11.74 -7.27 5.07
C ARG A 79 12.26 -8.46 5.87
N LEU A 80 13.46 -8.34 6.46
CA LEU A 80 14.08 -9.41 7.23
C LEU A 80 13.25 -9.81 8.45
N GLN A 81 12.64 -8.84 9.14
CA GLN A 81 11.73 -9.14 10.24
C GLN A 81 10.52 -9.96 9.80
N ARG A 82 9.95 -9.61 8.64
CA ARG A 82 8.79 -10.31 8.08
C ARG A 82 9.13 -11.72 7.60
N GLU A 83 10.30 -11.92 6.99
CA GLU A 83 10.78 -13.24 6.56
C GLU A 83 11.07 -14.17 7.74
N GLN A 84 11.51 -13.62 8.87
CA GLN A 84 11.81 -14.40 10.07
C GLN A 84 10.58 -14.65 10.94
N GLU A 85 9.39 -14.15 10.56
CA GLU A 85 8.17 -14.08 11.40
C GLU A 85 8.42 -13.42 12.77
N LYS A 86 9.56 -12.75 12.94
CA LYS A 86 10.00 -12.06 14.15
C LYS A 86 9.45 -10.66 14.10
N LEU A 87 8.18 -10.55 14.42
CA LEU A 87 7.63 -9.27 14.77
C LEU A 87 8.05 -8.98 16.21
N PRO A 88 8.63 -7.81 16.52
CA PRO A 88 8.55 -7.28 17.86
C PRO A 88 7.05 -7.12 18.13
N SER A 89 6.50 -8.10 18.84
CA SER A 89 5.55 -7.75 19.86
C SER A 89 6.19 -6.66 20.71
N ASP A 90 5.50 -5.53 20.90
CA ASP A 90 5.77 -4.69 22.08
C ASP A 90 5.90 -5.60 23.33
N GLN A 91 6.37 -5.05 24.45
CA GLN A 91 6.33 -5.81 25.71
C GLN A 91 4.90 -6.31 26.08
N ASP A 92 3.89 -5.86 25.31
CA ASP A 92 2.48 -6.31 25.23
C ASP A 92 2.03 -7.00 23.89
N GLY A 93 2.90 -7.40 22.97
CA GLY A 93 2.44 -8.18 21.79
C GLY A 93 2.28 -7.45 20.45
N LYS A 94 2.39 -6.12 20.35
CA LYS A 94 1.99 -5.40 19.13
C LYS A 94 3.14 -4.99 18.20
N LEU A 95 2.95 -5.28 16.91
CA LEU A 95 3.50 -4.46 15.83
C LEU A 95 2.80 -3.11 15.82
N ASN A 96 3.55 -2.02 15.88
CA ASN A 96 3.02 -0.71 15.50
C ASN A 96 3.74 -0.11 14.28
N PRO A 97 3.22 -0.34 13.06
CA PRO A 97 3.50 0.49 11.89
C PRO A 97 2.32 1.41 11.53
N LEU A 98 1.23 1.38 12.31
CA LEU A 98 -0.05 2.08 12.10
C LEU A 98 -0.59 2.50 13.47
N GLY A 99 -0.03 3.56 14.05
CA GLY A 99 -0.45 4.06 15.35
C GLY A 99 -1.76 4.84 15.25
N PHE A 100 -2.89 4.13 15.33
CA PHE A 100 -4.11 4.61 15.98
C PHE A 100 -4.50 3.60 17.05
#